data_AF-Q8EX02-F1
#
_entry.id   AF-Q8EX02-F1
#
_cell.length_a   1.000
_cell.length_b   1.000
_cell.length_c   1.000
_cell.angle_alpha   90.00
_cell.angle_beta   90.00
_cell.angle_gamma   90.00
#
_symmetry.space_group_name_H-M   'P 1'
#
loop_
_entity.id
_entity.type
_entity.pdbx_description
1 polymer ?
#
loop_
_entity_poly.entity_id
_entity_poly.type
_entity_poly.pdbx_seq_one_letter_code
_entity_poly.pdbx_strand_id
1 'polypeptide(L)' 'MANIKSNLKRNKQNRARHTVVHSQTSAVKTQIKKTQASKSQKDLSLAYKKIDSALAKGIIKQNKADRLKSRLALNVAR' A
#
# COMPACT_ATOMS: atom_id res chain seq x y z
N MET A 1 -25.60 -14.94 -2.35
CA MET A 1 -24.76 -15.95 -3.03
C MET A 1 -24.63 -15.58 -4.49
N ALA A 2 -23.54 -15.96 -5.18
CA ALA A 2 -23.44 -15.73 -6.62
C ALA A 2 -24.16 -16.87 -7.36
N ASN A 3 -25.28 -16.56 -7.99
CA ASN A 3 -26.16 -17.57 -8.58
C ASN A 3 -25.89 -17.78 -10.09
N ILE A 4 -25.13 -16.89 -10.72
CA ILE A 4 -24.77 -16.93 -12.15
C ILE A 4 -23.32 -17.41 -12.29
N LYS A 5 -23.03 -18.27 -13.28
CA LYS A 5 -21.68 -18.81 -13.55
C LYS A 5 -20.61 -17.71 -13.69
N SER A 6 -20.94 -16.60 -14.37
CA SER A 6 -20.06 -15.44 -14.50
C SER A 6 -19.73 -14.81 -13.14
N ASN A 7 -20.73 -14.67 -12.26
CA ASN A 7 -20.56 -14.11 -10.92
C ASN A 7 -19.71 -15.02 -10.02
N LEU A 8 -19.88 -16.35 -10.12
CA LEU A 8 -19.00 -17.31 -9.41
C LEU A 8 -17.54 -17.14 -9.82
N LYS A 9 -17.28 -17.02 -11.14
CA LYS A 9 -15.93 -16.76 -11.68
C LYS A 9 -15.36 -15.42 -11.18
N ARG A 10 -16.15 -14.34 -11.24
CA ARG A 10 -15.74 -13.02 -10.74
C ARG A 10 -15.44 -13.03 -9.25
N ASN A 11 -16.23 -13.74 -8.45
CA ASN A 11 -15.98 -13.88 -7.01
C ASN A 11 -14.65 -14.60 -6.73
N LYS A 12 -14.35 -15.69 -7.44
CA LYS A 12 -13.06 -16.38 -7.32
C LYS A 12 -11.88 -15.46 -7.65
N GLN A 13 -11.97 -14.73 -8.76
CA GLN A 13 -10.92 -13.78 -9.18
C GLN A 13 -10.76 -12.61 -8.21
N ASN A 14 -11.87 -12.05 -7.72
CA ASN A 14 -11.85 -10.93 -6.78
C ASN A 14 -11.24 -11.34 -5.44
N ARG A 15 -11.54 -12.54 -4.93
CA ARG A 15 -10.91 -13.08 -3.70
C ARG A 15 -9.40 -13.20 -3.85
N ALA A 16 -8.93 -13.78 -4.95
CA ALA A 16 -7.49 -13.89 -5.22
C ALA A 16 -6.81 -12.51 -5.31
N ARG A 17 -7.40 -11.57 -6.04
CA ARG A 17 -6.88 -10.18 -6.15
C ARG A 17 -6.90 -9.48 -4.79
N HIS A 18 -7.96 -9.66 -3.99
CA HIS A 18 -8.08 -9.06 -2.67
C HIS A 18 -6.94 -9.49 -1.75
N THR A 19 -6.62 -10.79 -1.68
CA THR A 19 -5.49 -11.29 -0.86
C THR A 19 -4.17 -10.62 -1.26
N VAL A 20 -3.89 -10.52 -2.55
CA VAL A 20 -2.67 -9.89 -3.07
C VAL A 20 -2.61 -8.38 -2.77
N VAL A 21 -3.72 -7.67 -2.99
CA VAL A 21 -3.81 -6.23 -2.70
C VAL A 21 -3.73 -5.96 -1.20
N HIS A 22 -4.36 -6.80 -0.38
CA HIS A 22 -4.33 -6.71 1.07
C HIS A 22 -2.90 -6.86 1.61
N SER A 23 -2.17 -7.89 1.16
CA SER A 23 -0.76 -8.13 1.52
C SER A 23 0.15 -6.96 1.14
N GLN A 24 -0.05 -6.38 -0.05
CA GLN A 24 0.75 -5.22 -0.47
C GLN A 24 0.39 -3.95 0.30
N THR A 25 -0.89 -3.75 0.59
CA THR A 25 -1.37 -2.62 1.39
C THR A 25 -0.86 -2.72 2.84
N SER A 26 -0.84 -3.92 3.42
CA SER A 26 -0.30 -4.13 4.77
C SER A 26 1.20 -3.88 4.80
N ALA A 27 1.96 -4.36 3.81
CA ALA A 27 3.40 -4.09 3.70
C ALA A 27 3.72 -2.58 3.68
N VAL A 28 2.96 -1.78 2.91
CA VAL A 28 3.12 -0.31 2.90
C VAL A 28 2.81 0.29 4.28
N LYS A 29 1.71 -0.12 4.92
CA LYS A 29 1.34 0.37 6.26
C LYS A 29 2.40 0.03 7.31
N THR A 30 2.92 -1.19 7.30
CA THR A 30 3.97 -1.64 8.23
C THR A 30 5.25 -0.84 8.04
N GLN A 31 5.68 -0.61 6.81
CA GLN A 31 6.88 0.19 6.55
C GLN A 31 6.70 1.66 6.98
N ILE A 32 5.53 2.25 6.77
CA ILE A 32 5.22 3.60 7.27
C ILE A 32 5.30 3.64 8.80
N LYS A 33 4.63 2.72 9.51
CA LYS A 33 4.68 2.64 10.98
C LYS A 33 6.11 2.48 11.49
N LYS A 34 6.89 1.60 10.87
CA LYS A 34 8.30 1.39 11.20
C LYS A 34 9.12 2.67 11.05
N THR A 35 8.93 3.38 9.93
CA THR A 35 9.66 4.63 9.65
C THR A 35 9.29 5.73 10.66
N GLN A 36 8.01 5.81 11.05
CA GLN A 36 7.56 6.77 12.06
C GLN A 36 8.18 6.49 13.44
N ALA A 37 8.37 5.21 13.78
CA ALA A 37 8.98 4.80 15.04
C ALA A 37 10.51 5.01 15.04
N SER A 38 11.20 4.66 13.95
CA SER A 38 12.67 4.72 13.89
C SER A 38 13.21 6.10 13.56
N LYS A 39 12.42 6.96 12.90
CA LYS A 39 12.85 8.26 12.34
C LYS A 39 14.15 8.18 11.53
N SER A 40 14.45 7.02 10.95
CA SER A 40 15.69 6.79 10.21
C SER A 40 15.54 7.14 8.74
N GLN A 41 16.53 7.84 8.18
CA GLN A 41 16.61 8.13 6.75
C GLN A 41 16.60 6.87 5.88
N LYS A 42 17.15 5.76 6.38
CA LYS A 42 17.14 4.46 5.70
C LYS A 42 15.71 3.91 5.57
N ASP A 43 14.93 3.97 6.65
CA ASP A 43 13.54 3.50 6.63
C ASP A 43 12.65 4.42 5.78
N LEU A 44 12.95 5.72 5.72
CA LEU A 44 12.28 6.68 4.84
C LEU A 44 12.44 6.31 3.36
N SER A 45 13.67 6.01 2.92
CA SER A 45 13.94 5.56 1.55
C SER A 45 13.19 4.26 1.22
N LEU A 46 13.18 3.30 2.15
CA LEU A 46 12.40 2.05 2.01
C LEU A 46 10.89 2.31 1.93
N ALA A 47 10.36 3.24 2.73
CA ALA A 47 8.96 3.61 2.68
C ALA A 47 8.57 4.23 1.34
N TYR A 48 9.39 5.13 0.80
CA TYR A 48 9.17 5.72 -0.53
C TYR A 48 9.15 4.65 -1.61
N LYS A 49 10.13 3.73 -1.61
CA LYS A 49 10.18 2.60 -2.55
C LYS A 49 8.88 1.77 -2.51
N LYS A 50 8.36 1.49 -1.32
CA LYS A 50 7.11 0.70 -1.15
C LYS A 50 5.88 1.48 -1.61
N ILE A 51 5.79 2.78 -1.30
CA ILE A 51 4.71 3.66 -1.74
C ILE A 51 4.69 3.75 -3.28
N ASP A 52 5.84 3.97 -3.90
CA ASP A 52 5.95 4.08 -5.37
C ASP A 52 5.66 2.77 -6.07
N SER A 53 6.08 1.65 -5.50
CA SER A 53 5.70 0.32 -5.99
C SER A 53 4.18 0.08 -5.93
N ALA A 54 3.51 0.56 -4.87
CA ALA A 54 2.06 0.45 -4.74
C ALA A 54 1.31 1.40 -5.68
N LEU A 55 1.88 2.57 -5.96
CA LEU A 55 1.37 3.52 -6.95
C LEU A 55 1.45 2.95 -8.36
N ALA A 56 2.62 2.41 -8.75
CA ALA A 56 2.83 1.78 -10.06
C ALA A 56 1.85 0.63 -10.34
N LYS A 57 1.46 -0.11 -9.29
CA LYS A 57 0.48 -1.20 -9.38
C LYS A 57 -0.98 -0.74 -9.28
N GLY A 58 -1.24 0.56 -9.11
CA GLY A 58 -2.58 1.12 -8.96
C GLY A 58 -3.28 0.78 -7.63
N ILE A 59 -2.56 0.32 -6.61
CA ILE A 59 -3.11 -0.02 -5.29
C ILE A 59 -3.42 1.26 -4.50
N ILE A 60 -2.60 2.29 -4.67
CA ILE A 60 -2.82 3.63 -4.13
C ILE A 60 -2.87 4.65 -5.28
N LYS A 61 -3.63 5.73 -5.10
CA LYS A 61 -3.72 6.83 -6.06
C LYS A 61 -2.59 7.85 -5.84
N GLN A 62 -2.27 8.62 -6.87
CA GLN A 62 -1.22 9.65 -6.86
C GLN A 62 -1.31 10.57 -5.63
N ASN A 63 -2.45 11.24 -5.44
CA ASN A 63 -2.67 12.17 -4.31
C ASN A 63 -2.47 11.50 -2.93
N LYS A 64 -2.75 10.20 -2.83
CA LYS A 64 -2.52 9.44 -1.59
C LYS A 64 -1.03 9.15 -1.41
N ALA A 65 -0.32 8.77 -2.47
CA ALA A 65 1.12 8.55 -2.44
C ALA A 65 1.84 9.84 -2.03
N ASP A 66 1.54 10.97 -2.65
CA ASP A 66 2.17 12.26 -2.38
C ASP A 66 1.93 12.73 -0.94
N ARG A 67 0.69 12.61 -0.47
CA ARG A 67 0.34 12.91 0.94
C ARG A 67 1.10 12.03 1.92
N LEU A 68 1.27 10.75 1.63
CA LEU A 68 2.02 9.83 2.48
C LEU A 68 3.51 10.20 2.52
N LYS A 69 4.11 10.49 1.36
CA LYS A 69 5.51 10.92 1.28
C LYS A 69 5.75 12.22 2.05
N SER A 70 4.93 13.24 1.80
CA SER A 70 5.04 14.56 2.46
C SER A 70 4.92 14.44 3.98
N ARG A 71 3.89 13.73 4.49
CA ARG A 71 3.71 13.55 5.93
C ARG A 71 4.82 12.74 6.58
N LEU A 72 5.36 11.74 5.87
CA LEU A 72 6.44 10.92 6.39
C LEU A 72 7.76 11.71 6.45
N ALA A 73 8.05 12.53 5.43
CA ALA A 73 9.18 13.46 5.45
C ALA A 73 9.11 14.40 6.64
N LEU A 74 7.96 15.05 6.85
CA LEU A 74 7.74 15.97 7.97
C LEU A 74 7.86 15.27 9.32
N ASN A 75 7.47 13.99 9.42
CA ASN A 75 7.56 13.24 10.67
C ASN A 75 9.00 12.81 11.00
N VAL A 76 9.82 12.50 10.00
CA VAL A 76 11.24 12.15 10.19
C VAL A 76 12.08 13.39 10.48
N ALA A 77 11.71 14.54 9.94
CA ALA A 77 12.39 15.81 10.19
C ALA A 77 12.08 16.45 11.57
N ARG A 78 11.05 15.95 12.26
CA ARG A 78 10.68 16.34 13.64
C ARG A 78 11.26 15.37 14.64
#